data_AF-G0N1G2-F1
#
_entry.id   AF-G0N1G2-F1
#
_cell.length_a   1.000
_cell.length_b   1.000
_cell.length_c   1.000
_cell.angle_alpha   90.00
_cell.angle_beta   90.00
_cell.angle_gamma   90.00
#
_symmetry.space_group_name_H-M   'P 1'
#
loop_
_entity.id
_entity.type
_entity.pdbx_description
1 polymer ?
#
loop_
_entity_poly.entity_id
_entity_poly.type
_entity_poly.pdbx_seq_one_letter_code
_entity_poly.pdbx_strand_id
1 'polypeptide(L)'
;MGLIDMLDAYFLKKMENKDKENGEKEKEERIGLTTLPMLAFKEIIGKLDFQSVQNIRATCKTLRKRTPYPHEKITSIQINIKSDCTAVFLHTSDKSYVMTVPQSENCWESLLLFDWDLIFHKRTTPLRKFSIWYNRYYDDPQFSFVYKFFRLILKSRPPLLVKNLFLSASDQDDVLSILQFCDSKHLKSIKLDGDIGANFDEDKVFHLNKLYDLEQWKNAEEFELWDVRDFAENDLNPDLAPFAHFLYLSIPWSEVQEDRGRRRG
;
A
#
# COMPACT_ATOMS: atom_id res chain seq x y z
N MET A 1 -5.82 -9.51 27.02
CA MET A 1 -5.08 -10.77 27.22
C MET A 1 -3.88 -10.72 26.29
N GLY A 2 -2.73 -10.37 26.85
CA GLY A 2 -1.49 -10.12 26.11
C GLY A 2 -0.84 -11.41 25.62
N LEU A 3 0.13 -11.27 24.72
CA LEU A 3 0.96 -12.38 24.21
C LEU A 3 1.55 -13.25 25.35
N ILE A 4 1.87 -12.61 26.47
CA ILE A 4 2.38 -13.25 27.70
C ILE A 4 1.32 -14.16 28.31
N ASP A 5 0.09 -13.65 28.53
CA ASP A 5 -1.02 -14.44 29.09
C ASP A 5 -1.37 -15.67 28.25
N MET A 6 -1.27 -15.57 26.91
CA MET A 6 -1.52 -16.68 26.00
C MET A 6 -0.40 -17.73 26.02
N LEU A 7 0.86 -17.29 26.15
CA LEU A 7 2.00 -18.18 26.31
C LEU A 7 1.92 -18.88 27.67
N ASP A 8 1.66 -18.15 28.75
CA ASP A 8 1.54 -18.69 30.10
C ASP A 8 0.40 -19.72 30.19
N ALA A 9 -0.76 -19.47 29.58
CA ALA A 9 -1.87 -20.43 29.54
C ALA A 9 -1.54 -21.71 28.73
N TYR A 10 -0.81 -21.58 27.63
CA TYR A 10 -0.35 -22.74 26.85
C TYR A 10 0.71 -23.55 27.60
N PHE A 11 1.62 -22.87 28.31
CA PHE A 11 2.68 -23.51 29.10
C PHE A 11 2.13 -24.19 30.35
N LEU A 12 1.21 -23.55 31.10
CA LEU A 12 0.55 -24.14 32.28
C LEU A 12 -0.18 -25.44 31.92
N LYS A 13 -0.92 -25.44 30.81
CA LYS A 13 -1.66 -26.63 30.33
C LYS A 13 -0.75 -27.79 29.89
N LYS A 14 0.50 -27.49 29.55
CA LYS A 14 1.51 -28.48 29.15
C LYS A 14 2.32 -28.99 30.34
N MET A 15 2.47 -28.19 31.40
CA MET A 15 3.12 -28.58 32.65
C MET A 15 2.22 -29.46 33.53
N GLU A 16 0.91 -29.20 33.59
CA GLU A 16 -0.04 -30.06 34.33
C GLU A 16 -0.10 -31.51 33.80
N ASN A 17 0.40 -31.77 32.59
CA ASN A 17 0.47 -33.10 31.99
C ASN A 17 1.84 -33.80 32.19
N LYS A 18 2.82 -33.18 32.87
CA LYS A 18 4.17 -33.73 33.04
C LYS A 18 4.60 -34.00 34.48
N ASP A 19 3.82 -33.64 35.50
CA ASP A 19 4.18 -33.84 36.92
C ASP A 19 3.93 -35.27 37.46
N LYS A 20 4.09 -36.29 36.60
CA LYS A 20 4.23 -37.67 37.02
C LYS A 20 5.32 -38.34 36.20
N GLU A 21 6.58 -38.07 36.53
CA GLU A 21 7.65 -39.07 36.71
C GLU A 21 9.05 -38.42 36.76
N ASN A 22 9.68 -38.60 37.93
CA ASN A 22 11.10 -38.80 38.21
C ASN A 22 12.15 -37.74 37.82
N GLY A 23 12.84 -37.28 38.86
CA GLY A 23 14.00 -36.41 38.79
C GLY A 23 15.21 -37.03 38.11
N GLU A 24 15.66 -36.36 37.06
CA GLU A 24 17.05 -36.25 36.66
C GLU A 24 17.29 -34.76 36.34
N LYS A 25 18.48 -34.25 36.69
CA LYS A 25 18.89 -32.87 36.36
C LYS A 25 19.13 -32.77 34.85
N GLU A 26 18.08 -32.74 34.06
CA GLU A 26 18.15 -32.30 32.66
C GLU A 26 18.52 -30.82 32.65
N LYS A 27 19.52 -30.45 31.84
CA LYS A 27 19.66 -29.05 31.42
C LYS A 27 18.33 -28.70 30.76
N GLU A 28 17.49 -27.92 31.45
CA GLU A 28 16.28 -27.35 30.86
C GLU A 28 16.70 -26.59 29.59
N GLU A 29 16.56 -27.26 28.45
CA GLU A 29 16.79 -26.66 27.16
C GLU A 29 15.68 -25.62 26.99
N ARG A 30 16.00 -24.35 27.24
CA ARG A 30 15.03 -23.26 27.18
C ARG A 30 14.36 -23.28 25.81
N ILE A 31 13.12 -23.76 25.79
CA ILE A 31 12.31 -23.82 24.58
C ILE A 31 11.97 -22.37 24.20
N GLY A 32 12.65 -21.87 23.18
CA GLY A 32 12.43 -20.55 22.62
C GLY A 32 11.56 -20.61 21.36
N LEU A 33 10.98 -19.49 20.96
CA LEU A 33 10.26 -19.37 19.69
C LEU A 33 11.11 -19.83 18.48
N THR A 34 12.44 -19.71 18.58
CA THR A 34 13.40 -20.13 17.56
C THR A 34 13.62 -21.64 17.50
N THR A 35 13.25 -22.41 18.53
CA THR A 35 13.41 -23.88 18.58
C THR A 35 12.09 -24.63 18.47
N LEU A 36 10.94 -23.95 18.56
CA LEU A 36 9.63 -24.56 18.36
C LEU A 36 9.52 -25.28 17.00
N PRO A 37 8.79 -26.41 16.91
CA PRO A 37 8.44 -27.01 15.62
C PRO A 37 7.68 -26.03 14.72
N MET A 38 7.89 -26.13 13.41
CA MET A 38 7.30 -25.18 12.45
C MET A 38 5.77 -25.14 12.49
N LEU A 39 5.11 -26.27 12.75
CA LEU A 39 3.65 -26.34 12.86
C LEU A 39 3.14 -25.49 14.04
N ALA A 40 3.71 -25.67 15.23
CA ALA A 40 3.35 -24.90 16.42
C ALA A 40 3.67 -23.41 16.24
N PHE A 41 4.82 -23.09 15.66
CA PHE A 41 5.20 -21.70 15.39
C PHE A 41 4.21 -21.03 14.41
N LYS A 42 3.80 -21.71 13.33
CA LYS A 42 2.77 -21.20 12.39
C LYS A 42 1.43 -20.98 13.09
N GLU A 43 1.03 -21.87 13.98
CA GLU A 43 -0.22 -21.71 14.73
C GLU A 43 -0.19 -20.50 15.66
N ILE A 44 0.93 -20.28 16.35
CA ILE A 44 1.14 -19.08 17.18
C ILE A 44 1.05 -17.83 16.30
N ILE A 45 1.87 -17.74 15.25
CA ILE A 45 1.89 -16.59 14.34
C ILE A 45 0.51 -16.33 13.73
N GLY A 46 -0.25 -17.39 13.43
CA GLY A 46 -1.61 -17.29 12.88
C GLY A 46 -2.64 -16.65 13.83
N LYS A 47 -2.37 -16.62 15.14
CA LYS A 47 -3.22 -15.99 16.17
C LYS A 47 -2.83 -14.54 16.48
N LEU A 48 -1.68 -14.08 15.99
CA LEU A 48 -1.17 -12.75 16.29
C LEU A 48 -1.72 -11.70 15.32
N ASP A 49 -1.80 -10.45 15.80
CA ASP A 49 -2.01 -9.30 14.94
C ASP A 49 -0.75 -8.96 14.13
N PHE A 50 -0.92 -8.13 13.11
CA PHE A 50 0.15 -7.78 12.20
C PHE A 50 1.35 -7.11 12.91
N GLN A 51 1.07 -6.22 13.88
CA GLN A 51 2.10 -5.52 14.65
C GLN A 51 2.95 -6.51 15.46
N SER A 52 2.32 -7.46 16.14
CA SER A 52 3.00 -8.50 16.91
C SER A 52 3.86 -9.39 16.01
N VAL A 53 3.38 -9.72 14.81
CA VAL A 53 4.16 -10.48 13.81
C VAL A 53 5.39 -9.68 13.36
N GLN A 54 5.27 -8.37 13.13
CA GLN A 54 6.41 -7.51 12.80
C GLN A 54 7.42 -7.45 13.94
N ASN A 55 6.96 -7.28 15.19
CA ASN A 55 7.83 -7.24 16.37
C ASN A 55 8.64 -8.54 16.51
N ILE A 56 8.02 -9.70 16.28
CA ILE A 56 8.70 -11.00 16.26
C ILE A 56 9.77 -11.05 15.17
N ARG A 57 9.47 -10.54 13.96
CA ARG A 57 10.44 -10.51 12.85
C ARG A 57 11.60 -9.56 13.11
N ALA A 58 11.37 -8.46 13.81
CA ALA A 58 12.39 -7.50 14.20
C ALA A 58 13.33 -8.05 15.29
N THR A 59 12.90 -9.06 16.04
CA THR A 59 13.66 -9.60 17.19
C THR A 59 14.99 -10.26 16.76
N CYS A 60 14.99 -11.15 15.77
CA CYS A 60 16.23 -11.75 15.27
C CYS A 60 16.11 -12.34 13.85
N LYS A 61 17.25 -12.53 13.17
CA LYS A 61 17.32 -13.07 11.80
C LYS A 61 16.64 -14.44 11.66
N THR A 62 16.74 -15.30 12.67
CA THR A 62 16.12 -16.63 12.66
C THR A 62 14.59 -16.52 12.66
N LEU A 63 14.01 -15.72 13.55
CA LEU A 63 12.57 -15.49 13.59
C LEU A 63 12.10 -14.80 12.30
N ARG A 64 12.83 -13.79 11.80
CA ARG A 64 12.50 -13.13 10.53
C ARG A 64 12.37 -14.12 9.37
N LYS A 65 13.28 -15.09 9.26
CA LYS A 65 13.24 -16.12 8.21
C LYS A 65 12.14 -17.16 8.43
N ARG A 66 11.85 -17.51 9.69
CA ARG A 66 10.87 -18.54 10.04
C ARG A 66 9.43 -18.04 10.01
N THR A 67 9.20 -16.76 10.30
CA THR A 67 7.85 -16.18 10.37
C THR A 67 7.18 -16.26 9.00
N PRO A 68 6.08 -17.03 8.87
CA PRO A 68 5.33 -17.08 7.63
C PRO A 68 4.85 -15.67 7.28
N TYR A 69 4.94 -15.33 6.01
CA TYR A 69 4.48 -14.04 5.53
C TYR A 69 2.94 -14.03 5.56
N PRO A 70 2.30 -13.01 6.16
CA PRO A 70 0.84 -12.88 6.17
C PRO A 70 0.29 -12.40 4.81
N HIS A 71 1.15 -12.22 3.79
CA HIS A 71 0.78 -11.52 2.55
C HIS A 71 -0.44 -12.12 1.87
N GLU A 72 -0.61 -13.45 1.81
CA GLU A 72 -1.75 -14.06 1.10
C GLU A 72 -3.10 -13.65 1.69
N LYS A 73 -3.16 -13.36 2.99
CA LYS A 73 -4.38 -12.89 3.65
C LYS A 73 -4.64 -11.41 3.37
N ILE A 74 -3.60 -10.63 3.13
CA ILE A 74 -3.72 -9.20 2.83
C ILE A 74 -4.29 -9.07 1.42
N THR A 75 -5.46 -8.45 1.35
CA THR A 75 -6.19 -8.19 0.11
C THR A 75 -6.04 -6.74 -0.32
N SER A 76 -5.90 -5.79 0.60
CA SER A 76 -5.74 -4.38 0.25
C SER A 76 -4.76 -3.67 1.17
N ILE A 77 -4.09 -2.66 0.61
CA ILE A 77 -3.21 -1.75 1.35
C ILE A 77 -3.69 -0.34 1.04
N GLN A 78 -3.90 0.46 2.08
CA GLN A 78 -4.23 1.86 1.96
C GLN A 78 -3.30 2.68 2.84
N ILE A 79 -2.67 3.69 2.26
CA ILE A 79 -1.77 4.61 2.94
C ILE A 79 -2.45 5.96 2.93
N ASN A 80 -2.79 6.47 4.10
CA ASN A 80 -3.39 7.79 4.27
C ASN A 80 -2.35 8.71 4.89
N ILE A 81 -1.97 9.74 4.15
CA ILE A 81 -1.02 10.76 4.57
C ILE A 81 -1.83 11.96 5.04
N LYS A 82 -1.61 12.37 6.28
CA LYS A 82 -2.20 13.56 6.92
C LYS A 82 -1.07 14.43 7.46
N SER A 83 -1.40 15.67 7.82
CA SER A 83 -0.44 16.62 8.41
C SER A 83 0.10 16.23 9.77
N ASP A 84 -0.59 15.37 10.52
CA ASP A 84 -0.19 14.96 11.86
C ASP A 84 0.36 13.53 11.92
N CYS A 85 -0.03 12.69 10.96
CA CYS A 85 0.38 11.29 10.93
C CYS A 85 0.29 10.67 9.54
N THR A 86 1.04 9.58 9.36
CA THR A 86 0.81 8.64 8.26
C THR A 86 0.17 7.38 8.82
N ALA A 87 -0.98 6.99 8.26
CA ALA A 87 -1.70 5.79 8.65
C ALA A 87 -1.66 4.76 7.52
N VAL A 88 -1.15 3.56 7.82
CA VAL A 88 -1.15 2.42 6.89
C VAL A 88 -2.19 1.41 7.34
N PHE A 89 -3.16 1.17 6.47
CA PHE A 89 -4.23 0.21 6.64
C PHE A 89 -3.94 -1.04 5.82
N LEU A 90 -4.01 -2.20 6.47
CA LEU A 90 -3.86 -3.51 5.86
C LEU A 90 -5.17 -4.27 6.05
N HIS A 91 -5.83 -4.60 4.94
CA HIS A 91 -7.12 -5.27 4.96
C HIS A 91 -6.98 -6.74 4.56
N THR A 92 -7.55 -7.64 5.35
CA THR A 92 -7.77 -9.04 4.99
C THR A 92 -9.25 -9.24 4.60
N SER A 93 -9.64 -10.48 4.30
CA SER A 93 -11.05 -10.81 4.03
C SER A 93 -11.99 -10.53 5.20
N ASP A 94 -11.47 -10.54 6.42
CA ASP A 94 -12.23 -10.54 7.67
C ASP A 94 -11.84 -9.41 8.63
N LYS A 95 -10.66 -8.80 8.48
CA LYS A 95 -10.10 -7.84 9.44
C LYS A 95 -9.41 -6.68 8.75
N SER A 96 -9.29 -5.58 9.47
CA SER A 96 -8.47 -4.43 9.08
C SER A 96 -7.51 -4.12 10.21
N TYR A 97 -6.24 -3.92 9.86
CA TYR A 97 -5.19 -3.52 10.76
C TYR A 97 -4.78 -2.11 10.39
N VAL A 98 -4.71 -1.22 11.38
CA VAL A 98 -4.19 0.13 11.18
C VAL A 98 -2.90 0.26 11.95
N MET A 99 -1.90 0.84 11.31
CA MET A 99 -0.72 1.34 11.98
C MET A 99 -0.63 2.83 11.72
N THR A 100 -0.68 3.60 12.78
CA THR A 100 -0.51 5.04 12.73
C THR A 100 0.89 5.36 13.22
N VAL A 101 1.64 6.09 12.42
CA VAL A 101 2.94 6.62 12.81
C VAL A 101 2.82 8.15 12.89
N PRO A 102 3.14 8.78 14.03
CA PRO A 102 3.19 10.23 14.13
C PRO A 102 4.11 10.80 13.06
N GLN A 103 3.77 11.96 12.49
CA GLN A 103 4.74 12.67 11.66
C GLN A 103 5.95 13.04 12.53
N SER A 104 7.16 12.65 12.10
CA SER A 104 8.37 13.41 12.42
C SER A 104 8.45 14.60 11.46
N GLU A 105 9.48 15.46 11.57
CA GLU A 105 9.72 16.51 10.57
C GLU A 105 9.66 15.97 9.11
N ASN A 106 9.89 14.67 8.91
CA ASN A 106 9.81 13.99 7.62
C ASN A 106 8.75 12.86 7.61
N CYS A 107 7.56 13.11 7.05
CA CYS A 107 6.41 12.21 7.10
C CYS A 107 6.65 10.82 6.48
N TRP A 108 7.56 10.73 5.50
CA TRP A 108 7.90 9.51 4.79
C TRP A 108 8.90 8.60 5.55
N GLU A 109 9.71 9.12 6.48
CA GLU A 109 10.69 8.32 7.25
C GLU A 109 9.99 7.24 8.07
N SER A 110 8.78 7.54 8.54
CA SER A 110 7.90 6.60 9.22
C SER A 110 7.61 5.34 8.39
N LEU A 111 7.58 5.44 7.06
CA LEU A 111 7.40 4.30 6.17
C LEU A 111 8.63 3.39 6.12
N LEU A 112 9.82 3.84 6.56
CA LEU A 112 11.02 2.99 6.70
C LEU A 112 10.86 1.94 7.81
N LEU A 113 9.99 2.19 8.80
CA LEU A 113 9.72 1.26 9.89
C LEU A 113 8.91 0.05 9.42
N PHE A 114 8.28 0.13 8.25
CA PHE A 114 7.53 -0.98 7.69
C PHE A 114 8.47 -1.98 6.98
N ASP A 115 8.38 -3.24 7.40
CA ASP A 115 8.97 -4.35 6.66
C ASP A 115 8.18 -4.58 5.36
N TRP A 116 8.38 -3.74 4.34
CA TRP A 116 7.70 -3.87 3.04
C TRP A 116 8.00 -5.21 2.35
N ASP A 117 9.11 -5.87 2.71
CA ASP A 117 9.35 -7.27 2.31
C ASP A 117 8.31 -8.22 2.90
N LEU A 118 7.79 -7.95 4.09
CA LEU A 118 6.69 -8.74 4.67
C LEU A 118 5.44 -8.75 3.76
N ILE A 119 5.26 -7.66 3.02
CA ILE A 119 4.04 -7.36 2.25
C ILE A 119 4.20 -7.75 0.77
N PHE A 120 5.30 -7.33 0.13
CA PHE A 120 5.48 -7.49 -1.31
C PHE A 120 6.34 -8.70 -1.70
N HIS A 121 7.14 -9.26 -0.79
CA HIS A 121 8.09 -10.32 -1.17
C HIS A 121 7.36 -11.62 -1.56
N LYS A 122 7.67 -12.12 -2.77
CA LYS A 122 7.18 -13.41 -3.32
C LYS A 122 5.67 -13.58 -3.31
N ARG A 123 4.92 -12.48 -3.34
CA ARG A 123 3.46 -12.51 -3.46
C ARG A 123 3.09 -13.09 -4.83
N THR A 124 2.18 -14.06 -4.86
CA THR A 124 1.68 -14.71 -6.10
C THR A 124 0.24 -14.32 -6.42
N THR A 125 -0.52 -13.89 -5.42
CA THR A 125 -1.91 -13.45 -5.57
C THR A 125 -1.97 -11.92 -5.71
N PRO A 126 -2.72 -11.34 -6.66
CA PRO A 126 -2.84 -9.89 -6.73
C PRO A 126 -3.53 -9.29 -5.51
N LEU A 127 -3.10 -8.10 -5.07
CA LEU A 127 -3.89 -7.26 -4.17
C LEU A 127 -5.17 -6.84 -4.89
N ARG A 128 -6.29 -6.84 -4.17
CA ARG A 128 -7.53 -6.23 -4.64
C ARG A 128 -7.36 -4.73 -4.80
N LYS A 129 -6.70 -4.05 -3.86
CA LYS A 129 -6.48 -2.60 -3.93
C LYS A 129 -5.13 -2.21 -3.33
N PHE A 130 -4.42 -1.32 -4.01
CA PHE A 130 -3.32 -0.55 -3.44
C PHE A 130 -3.69 0.92 -3.59
N SER A 131 -3.65 1.69 -2.50
CA SER A 131 -3.98 3.10 -2.59
C SER A 131 -3.12 4.00 -1.71
N ILE A 132 -2.73 5.14 -2.27
CA ILE A 132 -2.11 6.25 -1.54
C ILE A 132 -3.09 7.41 -1.60
N TRP A 133 -3.52 7.87 -0.43
CA TRP A 133 -4.43 9.00 -0.24
C TRP A 133 -3.69 10.09 0.48
N TYR A 134 -3.84 11.30 -0.04
CA TYR A 134 -3.37 12.50 0.63
C TYR A 134 -4.57 13.31 1.10
N ASN A 135 -4.52 13.83 2.33
CA ASN A 135 -5.60 14.62 2.88
C ASN A 135 -5.41 16.11 2.54
N ARG A 136 -6.27 16.63 1.65
CA ARG A 136 -6.22 17.94 0.95
C ARG A 136 -6.11 19.19 1.83
N TYR A 137 -6.18 19.08 3.15
CA TYR A 137 -6.30 20.24 4.05
C TYR A 137 -4.96 20.89 4.44
N TYR A 138 -3.82 20.41 3.92
CA TYR A 138 -2.50 20.85 4.39
C TYR A 138 -1.46 20.93 3.27
N ASP A 139 -0.79 22.07 3.20
CA ASP A 139 0.37 22.32 2.35
C ASP A 139 1.59 21.56 2.89
N ASP A 140 1.70 20.27 2.56
CA ASP A 140 2.91 19.50 2.89
C ASP A 140 3.83 19.46 1.66
N PRO A 141 4.98 20.15 1.68
CA PRO A 141 5.99 20.09 0.62
C PRO A 141 6.59 18.68 0.44
N GLN A 142 6.19 17.70 1.25
CA GLN A 142 6.71 16.34 1.23
C GLN A 142 5.94 15.37 0.34
N PHE A 143 4.90 15.81 -0.35
CA PHE A 143 4.04 14.96 -1.20
C PHE A 143 4.82 14.03 -2.14
N SER A 144 5.71 14.58 -2.97
CA SER A 144 6.51 13.79 -3.92
C SER A 144 7.58 12.91 -3.27
N PHE A 145 7.92 13.12 -1.99
CA PHE A 145 8.92 12.27 -1.31
C PHE A 145 8.38 10.87 -1.04
N VAL A 146 7.09 10.72 -0.71
CA VAL A 146 6.47 9.39 -0.56
C VAL A 146 6.55 8.62 -1.88
N TYR A 147 6.27 9.27 -3.00
CA TYR A 147 6.39 8.69 -4.33
C TYR A 147 7.83 8.30 -4.67
N LYS A 148 8.80 9.19 -4.42
CA LYS A 148 10.24 8.87 -4.58
C LYS A 148 10.67 7.68 -3.72
N PHE A 149 10.18 7.60 -2.48
CA PHE A 149 10.46 6.49 -1.58
C PHE A 149 9.90 5.17 -2.11
N PHE A 150 8.63 5.13 -2.49
CA PHE A 150 8.04 3.91 -3.06
C PHE A 150 8.70 3.51 -4.37
N ARG A 151 9.09 4.46 -5.22
CA ARG A 151 9.88 4.18 -6.41
C ARG A 151 11.17 3.43 -6.09
N LEU A 152 11.89 3.81 -5.03
CA LEU A 152 13.10 3.10 -4.59
C LEU A 152 12.78 1.67 -4.13
N ILE A 153 11.70 1.49 -3.35
CA ILE A 153 11.25 0.17 -2.89
C ILE A 153 10.90 -0.72 -4.07
N LEU A 154 10.05 -0.22 -4.99
CA LEU A 154 9.46 -1.00 -6.06
C LEU A 154 10.47 -1.32 -7.17
N LYS A 155 11.42 -0.42 -7.46
CA LYS A 155 12.46 -0.62 -8.48
C LYS A 155 13.33 -1.86 -8.25
N SER A 156 13.51 -2.26 -6.99
CA SER A 156 14.34 -3.42 -6.61
C SER A 156 13.57 -4.74 -6.51
N ARG A 157 12.29 -4.75 -6.92
CA ARG A 157 11.36 -5.85 -6.66
C ARG A 157 10.68 -6.34 -7.93
N PRO A 158 10.12 -7.57 -7.92
CA PRO A 158 9.18 -7.99 -8.95
C PRO A 158 7.99 -7.02 -9.04
N PRO A 159 7.31 -6.95 -10.20
CA PRO A 159 6.15 -6.10 -10.37
C PRO A 159 5.09 -6.28 -9.28
N LEU A 160 4.51 -5.18 -8.84
CA LEU A 160 3.45 -5.15 -7.85
C LEU A 160 2.18 -5.76 -8.45
N LEU A 161 1.81 -6.95 -7.97
CA LEU A 161 0.56 -7.61 -8.35
C LEU A 161 -0.62 -6.89 -7.66
N VAL A 162 -1.35 -6.06 -8.40
CA VAL A 162 -2.51 -5.32 -7.91
C VAL A 162 -3.59 -5.24 -8.98
N LYS A 163 -4.87 -5.29 -8.58
CA LYS A 163 -6.02 -5.14 -9.47
C LYS A 163 -6.50 -3.69 -9.60
N ASN A 164 -6.60 -2.97 -8.49
CA ASN A 164 -7.09 -1.59 -8.47
C ASN A 164 -6.03 -0.70 -7.82
N LEU A 165 -5.54 0.28 -8.57
CA LEU A 165 -4.59 1.28 -8.13
C LEU A 165 -5.32 2.61 -7.93
N PHE A 166 -5.16 3.22 -6.75
CA PHE A 166 -5.65 4.59 -6.50
C PHE A 166 -4.50 5.46 -6.00
N LEU A 167 -4.27 6.61 -6.60
CA LEU A 167 -3.19 7.52 -6.22
C LEU A 167 -3.70 8.96 -6.18
N SER A 168 -3.62 9.61 -5.02
CA SER A 168 -3.59 11.08 -4.96
C SER A 168 -2.22 11.52 -5.45
N ALA A 169 -2.13 12.19 -6.60
CA ALA A 169 -0.88 12.57 -7.25
C ALA A 169 -0.87 14.06 -7.61
N SER A 170 0.30 14.69 -7.64
CA SER A 170 0.43 16.12 -7.96
C SER A 170 0.83 16.35 -9.42
N ASP A 171 1.40 15.33 -10.07
CA ASP A 171 1.76 15.30 -11.48
C ASP A 171 1.92 13.84 -11.96
N GLN A 172 2.20 13.65 -13.26
CA GLN A 172 2.49 12.34 -13.84
C GLN A 172 3.75 11.67 -13.31
N ASP A 173 4.75 12.39 -12.81
CA ASP A 173 6.00 11.79 -12.33
C ASP A 173 5.79 11.09 -10.98
N ASP A 174 4.89 11.62 -10.15
CA ASP A 174 4.35 10.92 -8.97
C ASP A 174 3.63 9.62 -9.38
N VAL A 175 2.73 9.68 -10.37
CA VAL A 175 2.02 8.49 -10.87
C VAL A 175 3.00 7.44 -11.41
N LEU A 176 3.96 7.87 -12.23
CA LEU A 176 5.01 7.01 -12.79
C LEU A 176 5.84 6.35 -11.70
N SER A 177 6.03 6.99 -10.54
CA SER A 177 6.81 6.42 -9.44
C SER A 177 6.22 5.13 -8.88
N ILE A 178 4.93 4.85 -9.14
CA ILE A 178 4.25 3.61 -8.76
C ILE A 178 3.81 2.80 -9.98
N LEU A 179 3.04 3.40 -10.90
CA LEU A 179 2.31 2.71 -11.95
C LEU A 179 3.22 1.84 -12.84
N GLN A 180 4.41 2.34 -13.20
CA GLN A 180 5.36 1.61 -14.05
C GLN A 180 5.87 0.31 -13.43
N PHE A 181 5.74 0.15 -12.10
CA PHE A 181 6.15 -1.04 -11.36
C PHE A 181 4.98 -1.98 -11.06
N CYS A 182 3.75 -1.67 -11.48
CA CYS A 182 2.61 -2.57 -11.38
C CYS A 182 2.67 -3.65 -12.47
N ASP A 183 2.14 -4.83 -12.17
CA ASP A 183 1.97 -5.88 -13.18
C ASP A 183 0.80 -5.54 -14.12
N SER A 184 1.09 -5.38 -15.40
CA SER A 184 0.12 -4.95 -16.41
C SER A 184 -0.97 -5.98 -16.70
N LYS A 185 -0.74 -7.27 -16.40
CA LYS A 185 -1.71 -8.35 -16.67
C LYS A 185 -2.81 -8.44 -15.61
N HIS A 186 -2.49 -8.04 -14.39
CA HIS A 186 -3.43 -8.10 -13.27
C HIS A 186 -4.09 -6.76 -12.95
N LEU A 187 -3.49 -5.64 -13.38
CA LEU A 187 -4.03 -4.30 -13.20
C LEU A 187 -5.28 -4.10 -14.07
N LYS A 188 -6.39 -3.77 -13.42
CA LYS A 188 -7.70 -3.57 -14.05
C LYS A 188 -8.13 -2.11 -14.01
N SER A 189 -7.93 -1.44 -12.89
CA SER A 189 -8.46 -0.09 -12.66
C SER A 189 -7.34 0.84 -12.19
N ILE A 190 -7.25 2.00 -12.84
CA ILE A 190 -6.35 3.10 -12.47
C ILE A 190 -7.23 4.28 -12.08
N LYS A 191 -7.08 4.73 -10.83
CA LYS A 191 -7.78 5.89 -10.29
C LYS A 191 -6.78 6.94 -9.83
N LEU A 192 -6.93 8.15 -10.31
CA LEU A 192 -6.07 9.26 -9.98
C LEU A 192 -6.92 10.37 -9.36
N ASP A 193 -6.42 10.93 -8.28
CA ASP A 193 -6.97 12.13 -7.65
C ASP A 193 -5.89 13.20 -7.82
N GLY A 194 -6.17 14.19 -8.69
CA GLY A 194 -5.31 15.35 -8.86
C GLY A 194 -5.36 16.15 -7.57
N ASP A 195 -4.28 16.14 -6.79
CA ASP A 195 -4.33 16.79 -5.48
C ASP A 195 -4.32 18.32 -5.63
N ILE A 196 -5.52 18.92 -5.61
CA ILE A 196 -5.75 20.36 -5.52
C ILE A 196 -5.56 20.80 -4.07
N GLY A 197 -4.33 20.73 -3.57
CA GLY A 197 -3.96 21.27 -2.26
C GLY A 197 -4.24 22.79 -2.14
N ALA A 198 -4.12 23.34 -0.93
CA ALA A 198 -4.43 24.74 -0.63
C ALA A 198 -3.48 25.75 -1.32
N ASN A 199 -2.21 25.36 -1.56
CA ASN A 199 -1.24 26.08 -2.40
C ASN A 199 -1.47 25.79 -3.89
N PHE A 200 -2.66 26.16 -4.33
CA PHE A 200 -3.11 26.09 -5.71
C PHE A 200 -2.24 26.99 -6.59
N ASP A 201 -1.44 26.37 -7.46
CA ASP A 201 -0.85 27.05 -8.61
C ASP A 201 -1.87 26.93 -9.76
N GLU A 202 -2.60 28.03 -10.03
CA GLU A 202 -3.67 28.03 -11.04
C GLU A 202 -3.15 27.68 -12.44
N ASP A 203 -1.84 27.84 -12.67
CA ASP A 203 -1.19 27.57 -13.94
C ASP A 203 -0.71 26.10 -14.06
N LYS A 204 -0.83 25.28 -13.00
CA LYS A 204 -0.31 23.91 -13.00
C LYS A 204 -1.29 22.92 -13.63
N VAL A 205 -0.98 22.53 -14.87
CA VAL A 205 -1.71 21.53 -15.64
C VAL A 205 -1.33 20.10 -15.25
N PHE A 206 -2.32 19.22 -15.07
CA PHE A 206 -2.08 17.80 -14.79
C PHE A 206 -1.90 17.00 -16.09
N HIS A 207 -0.65 16.79 -16.49
CA HIS A 207 -0.32 16.02 -17.70
C HIS A 207 -0.39 14.51 -17.47
N LEU A 208 -0.86 13.76 -18.47
CA LEU A 208 -0.87 12.28 -18.48
C LEU A 208 -0.05 11.64 -19.61
N ASN A 209 0.50 12.46 -20.50
CA ASN A 209 1.09 12.01 -21.77
C ASN A 209 2.19 10.95 -21.64
N LYS A 210 3.00 10.97 -20.56
CA LYS A 210 4.02 9.93 -20.34
C LYS A 210 3.42 8.58 -19.93
N LEU A 211 2.17 8.54 -19.49
CA LEU A 211 1.50 7.31 -19.05
C LEU A 211 0.99 6.49 -20.23
N TYR A 212 0.62 7.13 -21.34
CA TYR A 212 -0.05 6.49 -22.48
C TYR A 212 0.75 5.32 -23.06
N ASP A 213 2.08 5.38 -23.00
CA ASP A 213 2.94 4.35 -23.55
C ASP A 213 3.13 3.12 -22.65
N LEU A 214 2.75 3.20 -21.38
CA LEU A 214 2.91 2.12 -20.42
C LEU A 214 2.00 0.94 -20.77
N GLU A 215 2.52 -0.29 -20.65
CA GLU A 215 1.69 -1.49 -20.77
C GLU A 215 0.58 -1.51 -19.72
N GLN A 216 0.86 -1.00 -18.51
CA GLN A 216 -0.12 -0.90 -17.43
C GLN A 216 -1.29 0.01 -17.80
N TRP A 217 -1.02 1.09 -18.54
CA TRP A 217 -2.05 1.98 -19.05
C TRP A 217 -2.87 1.29 -20.15
N LYS A 218 -2.18 0.72 -21.15
CA LYS A 218 -2.78 0.06 -22.32
C LYS A 218 -3.62 -1.18 -22.00
N ASN A 219 -3.32 -1.87 -20.89
CA ASN A 219 -4.00 -3.10 -20.50
C ASN A 219 -5.08 -2.89 -19.42
N ALA A 220 -5.10 -1.74 -18.76
CA ALA A 220 -6.13 -1.46 -17.77
C ALA A 220 -7.50 -1.29 -18.45
N GLU A 221 -8.53 -1.78 -17.77
CA GLU A 221 -9.92 -1.80 -18.23
C GLU A 221 -10.66 -0.51 -17.82
N GLU A 222 -10.25 0.13 -16.73
CA GLU A 222 -10.94 1.27 -16.16
C GLU A 222 -9.97 2.41 -15.85
N PHE A 223 -10.34 3.64 -16.22
CA PHE A 223 -9.63 4.85 -15.83
C PHE A 223 -10.57 5.87 -15.22
N GLU A 224 -10.13 6.44 -14.10
CA GLU A 224 -10.86 7.48 -13.40
C GLU A 224 -9.88 8.56 -12.93
N LEU A 225 -10.16 9.82 -13.27
CA LEU A 225 -9.42 10.99 -12.83
C LEU A 225 -10.38 11.90 -12.09
N TRP A 226 -10.03 12.38 -10.90
CA TRP A 226 -10.82 13.32 -10.10
C TRP A 226 -10.01 14.58 -9.81
N ASP A 227 -10.72 15.64 -9.43
CA ASP A 227 -10.14 16.86 -8.85
C ASP A 227 -8.99 17.42 -9.71
N VAL A 228 -9.20 17.55 -11.03
CA VAL A 228 -8.31 18.32 -11.92
C VAL A 228 -9.07 19.51 -12.47
N ARG A 229 -8.49 20.72 -12.43
CA ARG A 229 -9.12 21.94 -12.99
C ARG A 229 -8.72 22.18 -14.43
N ASP A 230 -7.43 22.07 -14.75
CA ASP A 230 -6.92 22.21 -16.10
C ASP A 230 -6.26 20.92 -16.58
N PHE A 231 -6.95 20.29 -17.52
CA PHE A 231 -6.42 19.21 -18.35
C PHE A 231 -5.90 19.87 -19.63
N ALA A 232 -4.66 19.59 -20.04
CA ALA A 232 -4.08 20.28 -21.19
C ALA A 232 -5.01 20.15 -22.41
N GLU A 233 -5.45 21.27 -23.01
CA GLU A 233 -6.32 21.25 -24.19
C GLU A 233 -5.71 20.43 -25.35
N ASN A 234 -4.39 20.21 -25.37
CA ASN A 234 -3.71 19.35 -26.34
C ASN A 234 -3.88 17.83 -26.07
N ASP A 235 -4.28 17.43 -24.87
CA ASP A 235 -4.78 16.08 -24.58
C ASP A 235 -6.28 15.95 -24.92
N LEU A 236 -6.95 17.06 -25.27
CA LEU A 236 -8.36 17.15 -25.63
C LEU A 236 -8.51 17.47 -27.14
N ASN A 237 -8.59 16.39 -27.96
CA ASN A 237 -9.19 16.30 -29.33
C ASN A 237 -8.19 16.07 -30.50
N PRO A 238 -8.43 15.17 -31.51
CA PRO A 238 -9.41 14.10 -31.69
C PRO A 238 -8.67 12.77 -31.93
N ASP A 239 -8.11 12.19 -30.89
CA ASP A 239 -8.10 10.74 -30.84
C ASP A 239 -8.26 10.44 -29.36
N LEU A 240 -9.46 10.01 -28.99
CA LEU A 240 -9.65 9.25 -27.76
C LEU A 240 -8.75 8.00 -27.74
N ALA A 241 -7.93 7.73 -28.77
CA ALA A 241 -7.05 6.58 -28.89
C ALA A 241 -6.27 6.23 -27.62
N PRO A 242 -5.68 7.18 -26.85
CA PRO A 242 -5.01 6.84 -25.60
C PRO A 242 -5.96 6.34 -24.49
N PHE A 243 -7.25 6.61 -24.60
CA PHE A 243 -8.30 6.22 -23.66
C PHE A 243 -9.32 5.23 -24.24
N ALA A 244 -9.28 4.96 -25.54
CA ALA A 244 -10.33 4.27 -26.28
C ALA A 244 -10.44 2.79 -25.91
N HIS A 245 -9.37 2.22 -25.34
CA HIS A 245 -9.35 0.84 -24.87
C HIS A 245 -9.98 0.68 -23.48
N PHE A 246 -10.19 1.77 -22.71
CA PHE A 246 -10.85 1.68 -21.41
C PHE A 246 -12.33 1.35 -21.59
N LEU A 247 -12.79 0.31 -20.89
CA LEU A 247 -14.19 -0.09 -20.79
C LEU A 247 -15.00 0.89 -19.92
N TYR A 248 -14.34 1.51 -18.94
CA TYR A 248 -14.90 2.57 -18.11
C TYR A 248 -13.96 3.77 -18.07
N LEU A 249 -14.49 4.95 -18.37
CA LEU A 249 -13.75 6.20 -18.37
C LEU A 249 -14.55 7.26 -17.62
N SER A 250 -13.94 7.84 -16.57
CA SER A 250 -14.51 8.97 -15.84
C SER A 250 -13.45 10.05 -15.65
N ILE A 251 -13.63 11.18 -16.31
CA ILE A 251 -12.77 12.36 -16.20
C ILE A 251 -13.71 13.56 -15.98
N PRO A 252 -13.43 14.48 -15.05
CA PRO A 252 -14.18 15.72 -14.92
C PRO A 252 -13.96 16.52 -16.20
N TRP A 253 -14.93 16.44 -17.11
CA TRP A 253 -15.01 17.36 -18.23
C TRP A 253 -15.31 18.72 -17.62
N SER A 254 -14.30 19.57 -17.46
CA SER A 254 -14.54 20.97 -17.14
C SER A 254 -15.44 21.57 -18.23
N GLU A 255 -16.38 22.41 -17.82
CA GLU A 255 -17.36 23.10 -18.67
C GLU A 255 -16.67 23.99 -19.71
N VAL A 256 -16.09 23.40 -20.77
CA VAL A 256 -15.62 24.14 -21.95
C VAL A 256 -16.76 24.19 -22.98
N GLN A 257 -17.93 24.66 -22.55
CA GLN A 257 -18.98 25.15 -23.44
C GLN A 257 -19.75 26.28 -22.76
N GLU A 258 -19.24 27.51 -22.85
CA GLU A 258 -20.06 28.74 -23.01
C GLU A 258 -19.18 30.00 -23.11
N ASP A 259 -18.38 30.16 -24.18
CA ASP A 259 -18.18 31.54 -24.72
C ASP A 259 -17.80 31.61 -26.21
N ARG A 260 -18.09 30.57 -26.99
CA ARG A 260 -18.07 30.67 -28.46
C ARG A 260 -19.47 31.03 -28.97
N GLY A 261 -20.02 32.14 -28.49
CA GLY A 261 -21.41 32.50 -28.78
C GLY A 261 -21.78 33.99 -28.74
N ARG A 262 -20.94 34.91 -28.25
CA ARG A 262 -21.22 36.36 -28.34
C ARG A 262 -20.31 37.08 -29.32
N ARG A 263 -20.44 36.71 -30.59
CA ARG A 263 -20.24 37.64 -31.71
C ARG A 263 -21.34 37.43 -32.74
N ARG A 264 -22.39 38.26 -32.65
CA ARG A 264 -23.16 38.92 -33.73
C ARG A 264 -24.52 39.35 -33.18
N GLY A 265 -24.81 40.64 -33.37
CA GLY A 265 -26.00 41.36 -32.93
C GLY A 265 -25.62 42.79 -32.64
#